data_AF-A0A482WJ28-F1
#
_entry.id   AF-A0A482WJ28-F1
#
_cell.length_a   1.000
_cell.length_b   1.000
_cell.length_c   1.000
_cell.angle_alpha   90.00
_cell.angle_beta   90.00
_cell.angle_gamma   90.00
#
_symmetry.space_group_name_H-M   'P 1'
#
loop_
_entity.id
_entity.type
_entity.pdbx_description
1 polymer ?
#
loop_
_entity_poly.entity_id
_entity_poly.type
_entity_poly.pdbx_seq_one_letter_code
_entity_poly.pdbx_strand_id
1 'polypeptide(L)'
;MQGKFNAVIISTGVIYGYEQNTLHYLFKSAWLDEGSLPVFGKGSNVIPLIHIDDLTKIIHHLMHNIRVSKFVFAVESETSTLKEITK
;
A
#
# COMPACT_ATOMS: atom_id res chain seq x y z
N MET A 1 9.82 -22.44 31.01
CA MET A 1 8.80 -21.53 30.44
C MET A 1 9.26 -21.10 29.06
N GLN A 2 8.72 -21.67 27.98
CA GLN A 2 8.97 -21.19 26.62
C GLN A 2 8.53 -19.71 26.54
N GLY A 3 9.44 -18.79 26.24
CA GLY A 3 9.12 -17.38 26.10
C GLY A 3 8.09 -17.16 24.99
N LYS A 4 6.94 -16.56 25.31
CA LYS A 4 5.94 -16.18 24.30
C LYS A 4 6.47 -14.97 23.53
N PHE A 5 6.79 -15.16 22.25
CA PHE A 5 7.13 -14.07 21.34
C PHE A 5 5.87 -13.22 21.07
N ASN A 6 5.99 -11.92 21.29
CA ASN A 6 4.90 -10.99 21.03
C ASN A 6 5.05 -10.42 19.63
N ALA A 7 4.16 -10.85 18.72
CA ALA A 7 4.20 -10.49 17.31
C ALA A 7 2.86 -9.91 16.87
N VAL A 8 2.95 -8.99 15.91
CA VAL A 8 1.82 -8.49 15.14
C VAL A 8 2.14 -8.70 13.67
N ILE A 9 1.18 -9.25 12.94
CA ILE A 9 1.28 -9.41 11.48
C ILE A 9 0.50 -8.26 10.84
N ILE A 10 1.14 -7.54 9.93
CA ILE A 10 0.50 -6.48 9.16
C ILE A 10 0.49 -6.93 7.69
N SER A 11 -0.71 -7.12 7.14
CA SER A 11 -0.92 -7.37 5.72
C SER A 11 -1.28 -6.04 5.06
N THR A 12 -0.41 -5.54 4.20
CA THR A 12 -0.56 -4.23 3.57
C THR A 12 -1.12 -4.36 2.15
N GLY A 13 -1.78 -3.31 1.68
CA GLY A 13 -1.96 -3.06 0.25
C GLY A 13 -0.63 -2.78 -0.46
N VAL A 14 -0.72 -2.41 -1.73
CA VAL A 14 0.38 -1.86 -2.52
C VAL A 14 0.79 -0.53 -1.91
N ILE A 15 2.04 -0.46 -1.44
CA ILE A 15 2.55 0.73 -0.76
C ILE A 15 3.02 1.76 -1.79
N TYR A 16 2.63 3.02 -1.62
CA TYR A 16 3.11 4.14 -2.44
C TYR A 16 3.50 5.36 -1.58
N GLY A 17 4.15 6.34 -2.19
CA GLY A 17 4.64 7.56 -1.54
C GLY A 17 6.17 7.65 -1.45
N TYR A 18 6.70 8.88 -1.46
CA TYR A 18 8.14 9.21 -1.49
C TYR A 18 8.93 8.47 -2.59
N GLU A 19 9.95 7.68 -2.20
CA GLU A 19 10.70 6.82 -3.12
C GLU A 19 9.77 5.72 -3.61
N GLN A 20 9.38 5.90 -4.87
CA GLN A 20 8.35 5.15 -5.55
C GLN A 20 8.67 3.64 -5.53
N ASN A 21 7.77 2.85 -4.96
CA ASN A 21 7.88 1.40 -4.86
C ASN A 21 7.23 0.74 -6.11
N THR A 22 6.19 -0.07 -5.93
CA THR A 22 5.52 -0.84 -7.00
C THR A 22 4.96 0.03 -8.15
N LEU A 23 4.56 1.27 -7.86
CA LEU A 23 4.01 2.19 -8.86
C LEU A 23 5.09 3.03 -9.58
N HIS A 24 6.38 2.87 -9.25
CA HIS A 24 7.46 3.68 -9.83
C HIS A 24 7.47 3.69 -11.35
N TYR A 25 7.24 2.53 -11.96
CA TYR A 25 7.20 2.41 -13.41
C TYR A 25 6.12 3.33 -14.01
N LEU A 26 4.91 3.35 -13.45
CA LEU A 26 3.83 4.23 -13.91
C LEU A 26 4.21 5.70 -13.75
N PHE A 27 4.77 6.07 -12.60
CA PHE A 27 5.19 7.46 -12.37
C PHE A 27 6.33 7.90 -13.30
N LYS A 28 7.28 7.00 -13.59
CA LYS A 28 8.38 7.26 -14.50
C LYS A 28 7.90 7.40 -15.94
N SER A 29 7.04 6.50 -16.42
CA SER A 29 6.47 6.60 -17.77
C SER A 29 5.60 7.85 -17.93
N ALA A 30 4.87 8.26 -16.89
CA ALA A 30 4.13 9.53 -16.89
C ALA A 30 5.08 10.73 -16.98
N TRP A 31 6.18 10.70 -16.22
CA TRP A 31 7.18 11.77 -16.22
C TRP A 31 7.90 11.94 -17.55
N LEU A 32 8.21 10.82 -18.23
CA LEU A 32 8.92 10.82 -19.50
C LEU A 32 8.03 11.09 -20.72
N ASP A 33 6.72 11.30 -20.51
CA ASP A 33 5.73 11.50 -21.57
C ASP A 33 5.80 10.41 -22.66
N GLU A 34 5.96 9.14 -22.22
CA GLU A 34 6.05 7.97 -23.11
C GLU A 34 4.71 7.64 -23.82
N GLY A 35 3.74 8.54 -23.79
CA GLY A 35 2.38 8.36 -24.28
C GLY A 35 1.42 7.88 -23.18
N SER A 36 0.50 6.99 -23.52
CA SER A 36 -0.50 6.48 -22.56
C SER A 36 0.13 5.49 -21.57
N LEU A 37 -0.15 5.68 -20.28
CA LEU A 37 0.23 4.70 -19.25
C LEU A 37 -0.40 3.33 -19.52
N PRO A 38 0.34 2.22 -19.30
CA PRO A 38 -0.16 0.89 -19.62
C PRO A 38 -1.28 0.47 -18.68
N VAL A 39 -2.41 0.09 -19.27
CA VAL A 39 -3.54 -0.52 -18.56
C VAL A 39 -3.69 -1.97 -19.03
N PHE A 40 -3.37 -2.90 -18.15
CA PHE A 40 -3.51 -4.32 -18.47
C PHE A 40 -4.98 -4.76 -18.38
N GLY A 41 -5.49 -5.35 -19.47
CA GLY A 41 -6.89 -5.78 -19.56
C GLY A 41 -7.87 -4.60 -19.59
N LYS A 42 -9.00 -4.71 -18.87
CA LYS A 42 -10.03 -3.65 -18.82
C LYS A 42 -9.70 -2.51 -17.87
N GLY A 43 -8.67 -2.67 -17.03
CA GLY A 43 -8.31 -1.70 -15.98
C GLY A 43 -9.28 -1.60 -14.80
N SER A 44 -10.30 -2.47 -14.73
CA SER A 44 -11.28 -2.52 -13.64
C SER A 44 -10.77 -3.25 -12.38
N ASN A 45 -9.47 -3.52 -12.30
CA ASN A 45 -8.85 -4.15 -11.13
C ASN A 45 -8.81 -3.13 -10.01
N VAL A 46 -9.49 -3.41 -8.90
CA VAL A 46 -9.37 -2.61 -7.68
C VAL A 46 -8.04 -2.92 -7.03
N ILE A 47 -7.19 -1.91 -6.87
CA ILE A 47 -5.87 -2.04 -6.28
C ILE A 47 -5.96 -1.58 -4.82
N PRO A 48 -5.75 -2.45 -3.82
CA PRO A 48 -5.67 -2.01 -2.45
C PRO A 48 -4.38 -1.21 -2.28
N LEU A 49 -4.49 0.09 -2.01
CA LEU A 49 -3.35 0.99 -1.84
C LEU A 49 -3.16 1.33 -0.36
N ILE A 50 -1.96 1.74 -0.01
CA ILE A 50 -1.68 2.43 1.25
C ILE A 50 -0.50 3.37 1.10
N HIS A 51 -0.68 4.64 1.47
CA HIS A 51 0.41 5.59 1.54
C HIS A 51 1.39 5.22 2.67
N ILE A 52 2.69 5.39 2.41
CA ILE A 52 3.76 5.07 3.36
C ILE A 52 3.63 5.83 4.70
N ASP A 53 3.16 7.08 4.68
CA ASP A 53 2.91 7.83 5.92
C ASP A 53 1.80 7.21 6.77
N ASP A 54 0.77 6.65 6.15
CA ASP A 54 -0.32 6.04 6.89
C ASP A 54 0.09 4.67 7.44
N LEU A 55 0.86 3.90 6.66
CA LEU A 55 1.48 2.67 7.14
C LEU A 55 2.41 2.92 8.34
N THR A 56 3.25 3.96 8.29
CA THR A 56 4.15 4.30 9.41
C THR A 56 3.37 4.72 10.66
N LYS A 57 2.27 5.48 10.52
CA LYS A 57 1.37 5.81 11.65
C LYS A 57 0.75 4.55 12.26
N ILE A 58 0.30 3.60 11.44
CA ILE A 58 -0.25 2.31 11.91
C ILE A 58 0.81 1.54 12.70
N ILE A 59 2.02 1.40 12.14
CA ILE A 59 3.13 0.70 12.81
C ILE A 59 3.46 1.39 14.15
N HIS A 60 3.59 2.71 14.15
CA HIS A 60 3.86 3.49 15.36
C HIS A 60 2.77 3.28 16.42
N HIS A 61 1.49 3.28 16.03
CA HIS A 61 0.38 3.01 16.93
C HIS A 61 0.44 1.61 17.54
N LEU A 62 0.74 0.59 16.72
CA LEU A 62 0.82 -0.82 17.16
C LEU A 62 2.01 -1.08 18.08
N MET A 63 3.14 -0.41 17.87
CA MET A 63 4.31 -0.50 18.76
C MET A 63 3.98 -0.04 20.18
N HIS A 64 3.16 1.01 20.31
CA HIS A 64 2.74 1.54 21.62
C HIS A 64 1.54 0.80 22.21
N ASN A 65 0.71 0.17 21.37
CA ASN A 65 -0.56 -0.45 21.75
C ASN A 65 -0.67 -1.90 21.23
N ILE A 66 0.29 -2.74 21.62
CA ILE A 66 0.42 -4.11 21.08
C ILE A 66 -0.75 -5.04 21.43
N ARG A 67 -1.61 -4.66 22.40
CA ARG A 67 -2.79 -5.43 22.83
C ARG A 67 -3.96 -5.35 21.85
N VAL A 68 -3.89 -4.49 20.83
CA VAL A 68 -5.05 -4.10 20.03
C VAL A 68 -5.40 -5.14 18.96
N SER A 69 -4.43 -5.82 18.34
CA SER A 69 -4.68 -6.93 17.40
C SER A 69 -3.39 -7.67 17.03
N LYS A 70 -3.45 -9.01 16.89
CA LYS A 70 -2.32 -9.83 16.38
C LYS A 70 -2.18 -9.80 14.86
N PHE A 71 -3.23 -9.37 14.16
CA PHE A 71 -3.30 -9.31 12.70
C PHE A 71 -4.02 -8.04 12.27
N VAL A 72 -3.41 -7.27 11.37
CA VAL A 72 -3.92 -5.99 10.88
C VAL A 72 -3.91 -5.99 9.36
N PHE A 73 -5.01 -5.58 8.74
CA PHE A 73 -5.08 -5.28 7.31
C PHE A 73 -4.93 -3.77 7.14
N ALA A 74 -3.88 -3.34 6.46
CA ALA A 74 -3.53 -1.93 6.29
C ALA A 74 -3.73 -1.53 4.82
N VAL A 75 -4.87 -0.91 4.55
CA VAL A 75 -5.30 -0.40 3.25
C VAL A 75 -6.02 0.93 3.44
N GLU A 76 -6.02 1.77 2.41
CA GLU A 76 -6.82 2.98 2.35
C GLU A 76 -8.32 2.69 2.34
N SER A 77 -9.10 3.65 2.82
CA SER A 77 -10.57 3.54 2.86
C SER A 77 -11.20 3.68 1.48
N GLU A 78 -10.57 4.50 0.62
CA GLU A 78 -11.00 4.68 -0.76
C GLU A 78 -10.32 3.65 -1.65
N THR A 79 -11.09 3.11 -2.59
CA THR A 79 -10.60 2.10 -3.53
C THR A 79 -10.38 2.73 -4.89
N SER A 80 -9.18 2.53 -5.46
CA SER A 80 -8.86 2.98 -6.81
C SER A 80 -8.72 1.80 -7.76
N THR A 81 -9.28 1.91 -8.95
CA THR A 81 -9.03 0.97 -10.04
C THR A 81 -7.70 1.27 -10.73
N LEU A 82 -7.10 0.26 -11.36
CA LEU A 82 -5.88 0.47 -12.16
C LEU A 82 -6.06 1.56 -13.22
N LYS A 83 -7.25 1.64 -13.83
CA LYS A 83 -7.57 2.68 -14.82
C LYS A 83 -7.62 4.07 -14.20
N GLU A 84 -8.04 4.21 -12.95
CA GLU A 84 -8.05 5.51 -12.25
C GLU A 84 -6.64 5.93 -11.84
N ILE A 85 -5.79 4.98 -11.45
CA ILE A 85 -4.38 5.23 -11.09
C ILE A 85 -3.54 5.68 -12.30
N THR A 86 -3.96 5.31 -13.51
CA THR A 86 -3.22 5.54 -14.77
C THR A 86 -3.78 6.67 -15.63
N LYS A 87 -4.77 7.41 -15.11
CA LYS A 87 -5.30 8.63 -15.74
C LYS A 87 -4.49 9.85 -15.32
#